data_AF-A0A7X6ZII8-F1
#
_entry.id   AF-A0A7X6ZII8-F1
#
_cell.length_a   1.000
_cell.length_b   1.000
_cell.length_c   1.000
_cell.angle_alpha   90.00
_cell.angle_beta   90.00
_cell.angle_gamma   90.00
#
_symmetry.space_group_name_H-M   'P 1'
#
loop_
_entity.id
_entity.type
_entity.pdbx_description
1 polymer ?
#
loop_
_entity_poly.entity_id
_entity_poly.type
_entity_poly.pdbx_seq_one_letter_code
_entity_poly.pdbx_strand_id
1 'polypeptide(L)' 'MPGSQTNGIRAAGFKDVEAIYALIKSYPQELLPRSISDIVQNIDRFLVYEAAGQTVGTAAWQILREIGR' A
#
# COMPACT_ATOMS: atom_id res chain seq x y z
N MET A 1 -21.15 -21.23 -6.84
CA MET A 1 -19.76 -21.31 -6.36
C MET A 1 -19.59 -20.21 -5.32
N PRO A 2 -19.43 -20.49 -4.02
CA PRO A 2 -19.21 -19.44 -3.03
C PRO A 2 -17.88 -18.75 -3.37
N GLY A 3 -17.90 -17.41 -3.46
CA GLY A 3 -16.77 -16.60 -3.92
C GLY A 3 -15.52 -16.91 -3.12
N SER A 4 -14.43 -17.23 -3.82
CA SER A 4 -13.11 -17.41 -3.22
C SER A 4 -12.69 -16.09 -2.56
N GLN A 5 -12.91 -15.98 -1.25
CA GLN A 5 -12.40 -14.86 -0.46
C GLN A 5 -10.90 -15.08 -0.29
N THR A 6 -10.11 -14.52 -1.20
CA THR A 6 -8.65 -14.52 -1.12
C THR A 6 -8.21 -13.58 -0.01
N ASN A 7 -7.91 -14.14 1.15
CA ASN A 7 -7.17 -13.44 2.19
C ASN A 7 -5.67 -13.63 1.92
N GLY A 8 -4.90 -12.55 1.81
CA GLY A 8 -3.48 -12.68 1.54
C GLY A 8 -2.75 -11.39 1.23
N ILE A 9 -1.43 -11.46 1.28
CA ILE A 9 -0.53 -10.38 0.86
C ILE A 9 -0.36 -10.45 -0.66
N ARG A 10 -0.47 -9.32 -1.33
CA ARG A 10 -0.21 -9.19 -2.77
C ARG A 10 0.41 -7.84 -3.10
N ALA A 11 0.97 -7.71 -4.31
CA ALA A 11 1.34 -6.41 -4.86
C ALA A 11 0.10 -5.50 -4.96
N ALA A 12 0.30 -4.21 -4.63
CA ALA A 12 -0.73 -3.20 -4.79
C ALA A 12 -0.95 -2.88 -6.28
N GLY A 13 -2.18 -2.52 -6.63
CA GLY A 13 -2.52 -1.95 -7.92
C GLY A 13 -3.19 -0.59 -7.77
N PHE A 14 -3.48 0.08 -8.88
CA PHE A 14 -4.13 1.41 -8.87
C PHE A 14 -5.47 1.42 -8.11
N LYS A 15 -6.19 0.28 -8.09
CA LYS A 15 -7.44 0.12 -7.33
C LYS A 15 -7.26 0.27 -5.80
N ASP A 16 -6.04 0.07 -5.29
CA ASP A 16 -5.75 0.09 -3.86
C ASP A 16 -5.30 1.47 -3.36
N VAL A 17 -5.04 2.42 -4.26
CA VAL A 17 -4.45 3.74 -3.94
C VAL A 17 -5.26 4.50 -2.89
N GLU A 18 -6.59 4.55 -3.03
CA GLU A 18 -7.44 5.26 -2.08
C GLU A 18 -7.43 4.60 -0.70
N ALA A 19 -7.44 3.26 -0.65
CA ALA A 19 -7.38 2.50 0.59
C ALA A 19 -6.02 2.69 1.30
N ILE A 20 -4.91 2.66 0.54
CA ILE A 20 -3.57 2.94 1.06
C ILE A 20 -3.50 4.37 1.62
N TYR A 21 -4.01 5.35 0.89
CA TYR A 21 -4.03 6.74 1.35
C TYR A 21 -4.85 6.91 2.64
N ALA A 22 -6.03 6.29 2.71
CA ALA A 22 -6.87 6.30 3.90
C ALA A 22 -6.18 5.66 5.11
N LEU A 23 -5.52 4.51 4.92
CA LEU A 23 -4.74 3.83 5.96
C LEU A 23 -3.58 4.70 6.44
N ILE A 24 -2.79 5.31 5.55
CA ILE A 24 -1.69 6.19 5.98
C ILE A 24 -2.23 7.36 6.79
N LYS A 25 -3.33 7.97 6.33
CA LYS A 25 -3.96 9.11 6.99
C LYS A 25 -4.56 8.77 8.35
N SER A 26 -4.96 7.52 8.60
CA SER A 26 -5.49 7.10 9.90
C SER A 26 -4.43 6.93 10.99
N TYR A 27 -3.14 6.92 10.65
CA TYR A 27 -2.02 6.76 11.60
C TYR A 27 -1.05 7.97 11.53
N PRO A 28 -1.50 9.19 11.87
CA PRO A 28 -0.72 10.40 11.71
C PRO A 28 0.46 10.54 12.70
N GLN A 29 0.51 9.73 13.76
CA GLN A 29 1.59 9.76 14.74
C GLN A 29 2.71 8.78 14.38
N GLU A 30 2.37 7.71 13.67
CA GLU A 30 3.26 6.62 13.30
C GLU A 30 3.82 6.76 11.88
N LEU A 31 3.05 7.39 10.97
CA LEU A 31 3.37 7.45 9.55
C LEU A 31 3.52 8.88 9.05
N LEU A 32 4.48 9.07 8.14
CA LEU A 32 4.61 10.31 7.39
C LEU A 32 3.46 10.40 6.36
N PRO A 33 2.80 11.57 6.23
CA PRO A 33 1.76 11.75 5.24
C PRO A 33 2.32 11.60 3.83
N ARG A 34 1.59 10.88 2.97
CA ARG A 34 1.88 10.75 1.54
C ARG A 34 0.70 11.26 0.73
N SER A 35 0.98 11.98 -0.35
CA SER A 35 -0.05 12.42 -1.28
C SER A 35 -0.54 11.23 -2.13
N ILE A 36 -1.75 11.31 -2.67
CA ILE A 36 -2.25 10.32 -3.63
C ILE A 36 -1.30 10.21 -4.83
N SER A 37 -0.77 11.33 -5.31
CA SER A 37 0.17 11.32 -6.46
C SER A 37 1.47 10.57 -6.14
N ASP A 38 2.03 10.75 -4.93
CA ASP A 38 3.21 9.99 -4.47
C ASP A 38 2.93 8.49 -4.42
N ILE A 39 1.76 8.09 -3.89
CA ILE A 39 1.34 6.68 -3.81
C ILE A 39 1.18 6.10 -5.23
N VAL A 40 0.53 6.82 -6.15
CA VAL A 40 0.34 6.38 -7.54
C VAL A 40 1.68 6.19 -8.26
N GLN A 41 2.62 7.14 -8.09
CA GLN A 41 3.92 7.09 -8.76
C GLN A 41 4.83 5.96 -8.25
N ASN A 42 4.59 5.47 -7.03
CA ASN A 42 5.40 4.44 -6.39
C ASN A 42 4.59 3.15 -6.12
N ILE A 43 3.46 2.95 -6.79
CA ILE A 43 2.51 1.86 -6.47
C ILE A 43 3.13 0.46 -6.57
N ASP A 44 4.12 0.29 -7.45
CA ASP A 44 4.93 -0.92 -7.62
C ASP A 44 5.70 -1.33 -6.35
N ARG A 45 5.90 -0.38 -5.44
CA ARG A 45 6.62 -0.57 -4.18
C ARG A 45 5.72 -0.85 -2.99
N PHE A 46 4.40 -0.87 -3.19
CA PHE A 46 3.44 -1.17 -2.15
C PHE A 46 2.99 -2.63 -2.20
N LEU A 47 2.92 -3.24 -1.03
CA LEU A 47 2.22 -4.48 -0.76
C LEU A 47 0.93 -4.14 0.00
N VAL A 48 -0.12 -4.91 -0.26
CA VAL A 48 -1.38 -4.82 0.48
C VAL A 48 -1.77 -6.18 1.03
N TYR A 49 -2.42 -6.17 2.17
CA TYR A 49 -3.15 -7.33 2.67
C TYR A 49 -4.63 -7.15 2.33
N GLU A 50 -5.14 -8.05 1.48
CA GLU A 50 -6.55 -8.11 1.15
C GLU A 50 -7.25 -9.10 2.09
N ALA A 51 -8.38 -8.68 2.65
CA ALA A 51 -9.28 -9.51 3.43
C ALA A 51 -10.72 -9.19 3.05
N ALA A 52 -11.54 -10.21 2.76
CA ALA A 52 -12.94 -10.04 2.35
C ALA A 52 -13.12 -9.03 1.18
N GLY A 53 -12.18 -9.01 0.23
CA GLY A 53 -12.21 -8.09 -0.92
C GLY A 53 -11.82 -6.63 -0.60
N GLN A 54 -11.35 -6.34 0.62
CA GLN A 54 -10.93 -5.02 1.06
C GLN A 54 -9.45 -5.00 1.42
N THR A 55 -8.79 -3.88 1.09
CA THR A 55 -7.42 -3.61 1.53
C THR A 55 -7.46 -3.14 2.98
N VAL A 56 -6.97 -3.96 3.91
CA VAL A 56 -6.99 -3.67 5.36
C VAL A 56 -5.60 -3.39 5.94
N GLY A 57 -4.55 -3.53 5.13
CA GLY A 57 -3.19 -3.23 5.53
C GLY A 57 -2.31 -2.97 4.33
N THR A 58 -1.23 -2.20 4.55
CA THR A 58 -0.25 -1.89 3.52
C THR A 58 1.16 -1.80 4.08
N ALA A 59 2.15 -2.16 3.27
CA ALA A 59 3.56 -1.95 3.53
C ALA A 59 4.21 -1.40 2.26
N ALA A 60 5.23 -0.58 2.41
CA ALA A 60 6.00 -0.05 1.28
C ALA A 60 7.49 -0.27 1.49
N TRP A 61 8.23 -0.46 0.41
CA TRP A 61 9.68 -0.58 0.43
C TRP A 61 10.34 0.41 -0.52
N GLN A 62 11.62 0.69 -0.32
CA GLN A 62 12.42 1.46 -1.27
C GLN A 62 13.85 0.94 -1.24
N ILE A 63 14.50 0.90 -2.40
CA ILE A 63 15.94 0.64 -2.48
C ILE A 63 16.64 1.99 -2.36
N LEU A 64 17.39 2.16 -1.27
CA LEU A 64 18.29 3.29 -1.11
C LEU A 64 19.56 2.98 -1.90
N ARG A 65 19.93 3.87 -2.82
CA ARG A 65 21.25 3.79 -3.46
C ARG A 65 22.30 4.24 -2.46
N GLU A 66 23.44 3.56 -2.45
CA GLU A 66 24.61 4.05 -1.73
C GLU A 66 25.03 5.40 -2.34
N ILE A 67 25.28 6.39 -1.48
CA ILE A 67 25.87 7.65 -1.91
C ILE A 67 27.31 7.34 -2.31
N GLY A 68 27.63 7.52 -3.60
CA GLY A 68 28.97 7.36 -4.13
C GLY A 68 29.95 8.30 -3.43
N ARG A 69 31.14 7.77 -3.10
CA ARG A 69 32.30 8.53 -2.62
C ARG A 69 32.96 9.31 -3.76
#